data_AF-A0A519RYA0-F1
#
_entry.id   AF-A0A519RYA0-F1
#
_cell.length_a   1.000
_cell.length_b   1.000
_cell.length_c   1.000
_cell.angle_alpha   90.00
_cell.angle_beta   90.00
_cell.angle_gamma   90.00
#
_symmetry.space_group_name_H-M   'P 1'
#
loop_
_entity.id
_entity.type
_entity.pdbx_description
1 polymer ?
#
loop_
_entity_poly.entity_id
_entity_poly.type
_entity_poly.pdbx_seq_one_letter_code
_entity_poly.pdbx_strand_id
1 'polypeptide(L)'
;MKTLAKTLFATAFTAVLFASSVATTFAADSAPLSKTSSVKNVNRIWVSGNVKVVLTQGDKESIKGSENYDASKTSVFSNGNTLYIQSMESQQVTLNITVKDLERVEAYGQSVVVTSNNFDVKNLQLFLYQSATAKIKTTATSLYTVVKEDAVLKLNGTAMESTMIASNMKNVKLGDFASRKSESFIADDIITADRTAMTLAK
;
A
#
# COMPACT_ATOMS: atom_id res chain seq x y z
N MET A 1 -4.04 53.65 22.27
CA MET A 1 -3.38 53.25 21.00
C MET A 1 -3.56 51.73 20.89
N LYS A 2 -4.52 51.22 20.08
CA LYS A 2 -4.29 50.64 18.73
C LYS A 2 -3.03 49.76 18.73
N THR A 3 -3.09 48.44 18.49
CA THR A 3 -3.49 47.85 17.21
C THR A 3 -3.69 46.33 17.25
N LEU A 4 -4.79 45.89 16.62
CA LEU A 4 -4.89 44.85 15.56
C LEU A 4 -4.53 43.40 15.94
N ALA A 5 -5.53 42.54 16.16
CA ALA A 5 -6.25 41.76 15.12
C ALA A 5 -5.49 40.52 14.62
N LYS A 6 -6.03 39.33 14.93
CA LYS A 6 -6.25 38.23 13.97
C LYS A 6 -7.07 37.10 14.60
N THR A 7 -8.38 37.35 14.66
CA THR A 7 -9.39 36.32 14.36
C THR A 7 -9.30 35.98 12.86
N LEU A 8 -9.93 34.88 12.43
CA LEU A 8 -9.95 34.19 11.10
C LEU A 8 -8.92 33.05 11.06
N PHE A 9 -9.33 31.77 11.09
CA PHE A 9 -10.17 31.12 10.09
C PHE A 9 -11.27 30.25 10.70
N ALA A 10 -12.49 30.79 10.74
CA ALA A 10 -13.70 30.01 10.56
C ALA A 10 -14.33 30.48 9.25
N THR A 11 -15.02 29.59 8.53
CA THR A 11 -15.68 29.74 7.22
C THR A 11 -14.74 29.57 6.00
N ALA A 12 -15.07 28.83 4.93
CA ALA A 12 -16.36 28.31 4.48
C ALA A 12 -16.18 26.98 3.71
N PHE A 13 -17.04 25.98 3.99
CA PHE A 13 -17.30 24.87 3.08
C PHE A 13 -18.17 25.41 1.94
N THR A 14 -17.55 25.81 0.84
CA THR A 14 -18.27 26.23 -0.36
C THR A 14 -19.00 25.02 -0.94
N ALA A 15 -20.31 24.96 -0.71
CA ALA A 15 -21.21 24.12 -1.48
C ALA A 15 -21.18 24.60 -2.94
N VAL A 16 -20.62 23.78 -3.83
CA VAL A 16 -20.70 24.00 -5.27
C VAL A 16 -22.13 23.65 -5.70
N LEU A 17 -22.91 24.67 -6.02
CA LEU A 17 -24.20 24.54 -6.68
C LEU A 17 -23.95 24.07 -8.13
N PHE A 18 -24.25 22.81 -8.43
CA PHE A 18 -24.29 22.33 -9.81
C PHE A 18 -25.50 22.94 -10.52
N ALA A 19 -25.26 23.96 -11.34
CA ALA A 19 -26.23 24.44 -12.31
C ALA A 19 -26.42 23.38 -13.39
N SER A 20 -27.67 22.93 -13.58
CA SER A 20 -28.05 21.97 -14.62
C SER A 20 -28.02 22.64 -16.00
N SER A 21 -26.99 22.34 -16.79
CA SER A 21 -27.01 22.54 -18.24
C SER A 21 -27.16 21.19 -18.93
N VAL A 22 -28.26 21.04 -19.66
CA VAL A 22 -28.69 19.83 -20.36
C VAL A 22 -27.85 19.62 -21.62
N ALA A 23 -27.31 18.41 -21.74
CA ALA A 23 -26.88 17.67 -22.92
C ALA A 23 -26.18 18.38 -24.09
N THR A 24 -24.88 18.08 -24.22
CA THR A 24 -24.34 17.60 -25.51
C THR A 24 -23.67 16.25 -25.25
N THR A 25 -24.19 15.23 -25.91
CA THR A 25 -23.68 13.86 -25.96
C THR A 25 -22.25 13.87 -26.48
N PHE A 26 -21.28 13.90 -25.56
CA PHE A 26 -20.00 13.29 -25.85
C PHE A 26 -20.17 11.82 -25.46
N ALA A 27 -20.34 10.97 -26.47
CA ALA A 27 -19.87 9.61 -26.37
C ALA A 27 -18.36 9.71 -26.12
N ALA A 28 -17.98 9.89 -24.86
CA ALA A 28 -16.70 9.39 -24.42
C ALA A 28 -16.82 7.90 -24.64
N ASP A 29 -16.25 7.41 -25.74
CA ASP A 29 -15.73 6.06 -25.78
C ASP A 29 -14.98 5.91 -24.48
N SER A 30 -15.62 5.27 -23.50
CA SER A 30 -14.95 4.72 -22.35
C SER A 30 -13.99 3.73 -22.96
N ALA A 31 -12.79 4.21 -23.28
CA ALA A 31 -11.70 3.41 -23.76
C ALA A 31 -11.69 2.20 -22.83
N PRO A 32 -11.86 0.98 -23.35
CA PRO A 32 -11.97 -0.18 -22.49
C PRO A 32 -10.76 -0.17 -21.58
N LEU A 33 -10.99 -0.06 -20.26
CA LEU A 33 -9.96 -0.18 -19.25
C LEU A 33 -9.20 -1.45 -19.59
N SER A 34 -7.96 -1.26 -20.06
CA SER A 34 -7.27 -2.24 -20.89
C SER A 34 -7.22 -3.58 -20.18
N LYS A 35 -7.81 -4.59 -20.82
CA LYS A 35 -7.71 -5.99 -20.41
C LYS A 35 -6.22 -6.33 -20.28
N THR A 36 -5.81 -6.61 -19.05
CA THR A 36 -4.53 -7.20 -18.63
C THR A 36 -3.28 -6.58 -19.26
N SER A 37 -2.75 -5.53 -18.64
CA SER A 37 -1.34 -5.16 -18.83
C SER A 37 -0.44 -6.27 -18.29
N SER A 38 0.47 -6.75 -19.12
CA SER A 38 1.48 -7.75 -18.78
C SER A 38 2.15 -7.52 -17.40
N VAL A 39 2.43 -8.61 -16.67
CA VAL A 39 3.21 -8.62 -15.42
C VAL A 39 4.70 -8.86 -15.62
N LYS A 40 5.19 -8.66 -16.85
CA LYS A 40 6.60 -8.88 -17.14
C LYS A 40 7.48 -7.96 -16.29
N ASN A 41 8.36 -8.55 -15.49
CA ASN A 41 9.30 -7.88 -14.59
C ASN A 41 8.65 -7.04 -13.48
N VAL A 42 7.43 -7.40 -13.04
CA VAL A 42 6.83 -6.74 -11.88
C VAL A 42 7.56 -7.19 -10.62
N ASN A 43 8.07 -6.22 -9.86
CA ASN A 43 8.66 -6.45 -8.54
C ASN A 43 8.13 -5.48 -7.47
N ARG A 44 7.16 -4.63 -7.82
CA ARG A 44 6.48 -3.72 -6.89
C ARG A 44 4.98 -3.88 -6.99
N ILE A 45 4.32 -3.94 -5.84
CA ILE A 45 2.87 -4.03 -5.74
C ILE A 45 2.40 -2.77 -5.03
N TRP A 46 1.52 -2.02 -5.68
CA TRP A 46 0.74 -0.97 -5.05
C TRP A 46 -0.72 -1.41 -5.04
N VAL A 47 -1.33 -1.47 -3.86
CA VAL A 47 -2.68 -2.00 -3.70
C VAL A 47 -3.52 -1.16 -2.74
N SER A 48 -4.78 -0.90 -3.11
CA SER A 48 -5.70 -0.14 -2.29
C SER A 48 -7.15 -0.60 -2.44
N GLY A 49 -7.93 -0.43 -1.37
CA GLY A 49 -9.37 -0.72 -1.36
C GLY A 49 -9.71 -2.18 -1.05
N ASN A 50 -10.89 -2.64 -1.47
CA ASN A 50 -11.44 -3.94 -1.06
C ASN A 50 -10.96 -5.08 -1.98
N VAL A 51 -9.67 -5.40 -1.87
CA VAL A 51 -9.01 -6.42 -2.69
C VAL A 51 -8.04 -7.25 -1.86
N LYS A 52 -8.03 -8.55 -2.13
CA LYS A 52 -7.06 -9.51 -1.63
C LYS A 52 -6.10 -9.89 -2.73
N VAL A 53 -4.82 -9.70 -2.50
CA VAL A 53 -3.73 -10.09 -3.40
C VAL A 53 -3.01 -11.29 -2.79
N VAL A 54 -3.01 -12.40 -3.51
CA VAL A 54 -2.25 -13.61 -3.20
C VAL A 54 -1.00 -13.62 -4.07
N LEU A 55 0.15 -13.32 -3.47
CA LEU A 55 1.45 -13.29 -4.11
C LEU A 55 2.11 -14.66 -4.07
N THR A 56 2.63 -15.10 -5.21
CA THR A 56 3.42 -16.33 -5.34
C THR A 56 4.74 -15.99 -6.02
N GLN A 57 5.88 -16.38 -5.43
CA GLN A 57 7.15 -16.28 -6.14
C GLN A 57 7.27 -17.43 -7.14
N GLY A 58 7.60 -17.13 -8.40
CA GLY A 58 7.84 -18.15 -9.43
C GLY A 58 8.32 -17.60 -10.77
N ASP A 59 8.92 -18.45 -11.60
CA ASP A 59 9.56 -18.05 -12.86
C ASP A 59 8.57 -17.59 -13.95
N LYS A 60 7.32 -18.06 -13.88
CA LYS A 60 6.27 -17.73 -14.86
C LYS A 60 5.33 -16.68 -14.27
N GLU A 61 5.65 -15.43 -14.54
CA GLU A 61 4.86 -14.28 -14.08
C GLU A 61 3.44 -14.33 -14.67
N SER A 62 2.42 -14.13 -13.83
CA SER A 62 1.01 -14.12 -14.26
C SER A 62 0.09 -13.38 -13.30
N ILE A 63 -1.06 -12.94 -13.81
CA ILE A 63 -2.21 -12.49 -13.02
C ILE A 63 -3.38 -13.42 -13.35
N LYS A 64 -4.09 -13.90 -12.33
CA LYS A 64 -5.33 -14.65 -12.46
C LYS A 64 -6.41 -14.07 -11.55
N GLY A 65 -7.68 -14.21 -11.96
CA GLY A 65 -8.82 -13.62 -11.26
C GLY A 65 -9.23 -12.25 -11.81
N SER A 66 -8.72 -11.85 -12.99
CA SER A 66 -9.14 -10.62 -13.66
C SER A 66 -10.52 -10.71 -14.31
N GLU A 67 -11.08 -11.91 -14.33
CA GLU A 67 -12.44 -12.23 -14.75
C GLU A 67 -13.50 -12.05 -13.63
N ASN A 68 -13.09 -11.80 -12.39
CA ASN A 68 -13.96 -11.83 -11.20
C ASN A 68 -14.30 -10.44 -10.62
N TYR A 69 -14.12 -9.36 -11.39
CA TYR A 69 -14.42 -8.01 -10.93
C TYR A 69 -15.12 -7.17 -12.00
N ASP A 70 -15.88 -6.18 -11.55
CA ASP A 70 -16.46 -5.12 -12.35
C ASP A 70 -15.35 -4.14 -12.76
N ALA A 71 -15.04 -4.09 -14.06
CA ALA A 71 -13.99 -3.22 -14.59
C ALA A 71 -14.28 -1.71 -14.38
N SER A 72 -15.52 -1.33 -14.04
CA SER A 72 -15.84 0.06 -13.66
C SER A 72 -15.44 0.40 -12.21
N LYS A 73 -15.20 -0.62 -11.37
CA LYS A 73 -14.90 -0.46 -9.93
C LYS A 73 -13.51 -0.95 -9.54
N THR A 74 -12.94 -1.83 -10.36
CA THR A 74 -11.63 -2.42 -10.11
C THR A 74 -10.71 -2.15 -11.29
N SER A 75 -9.53 -1.60 -10.99
CA SER A 75 -8.46 -1.35 -11.95
C SER A 75 -7.24 -2.16 -11.58
N VAL A 76 -6.69 -2.86 -12.58
CA VAL A 76 -5.45 -3.64 -12.47
C VAL A 76 -4.60 -3.29 -13.68
N PHE A 77 -3.50 -2.57 -13.45
CA PHE A 77 -2.59 -2.17 -14.52
C PHE A 77 -1.13 -2.10 -14.06
N SER A 78 -0.19 -2.31 -14.96
CA SER A 78 1.24 -2.19 -14.72
C SER A 78 1.80 -0.92 -15.35
N ASN A 79 2.73 -0.28 -14.65
CA ASN A 79 3.54 0.82 -15.16
C ASN A 79 4.99 0.62 -14.67
N GLY A 80 5.90 0.39 -15.62
CA GLY A 80 7.25 -0.08 -15.32
C GLY A 80 7.22 -1.40 -14.55
N ASN A 81 7.94 -1.47 -13.43
CA ASN A 81 8.00 -2.64 -12.56
C ASN A 81 6.91 -2.69 -11.48
N THR A 82 5.96 -1.75 -11.50
CA THR A 82 4.90 -1.65 -10.49
C THR A 82 3.57 -2.11 -11.05
N LEU A 83 2.92 -3.03 -10.34
CA LEU A 83 1.54 -3.42 -10.56
C LEU A 83 0.63 -2.63 -9.60
N TYR A 84 -0.27 -1.85 -10.17
CA TYR A 84 -1.26 -1.05 -9.48
C TYR A 84 -2.60 -1.78 -9.46
N ILE A 85 -3.17 -1.89 -8.27
CA ILE A 85 -4.42 -2.61 -8.01
C ILE A 85 -5.30 -1.71 -7.14
N GLN A 86 -6.47 -1.36 -7.62
CA GLN A 86 -7.45 -0.61 -6.85
C GLN A 86 -8.83 -1.23 -7.02
N SER A 87 -9.55 -1.40 -5.92
CA SER A 87 -10.93 -1.91 -5.94
C SER A 87 -11.84 -1.09 -5.03
N MET A 88 -12.96 -0.64 -5.59
CA MET A 88 -14.09 -0.04 -4.88
C MET A 88 -15.27 -1.01 -4.75
N GLU A 89 -15.05 -2.30 -5.00
CA GLU A 89 -16.09 -3.32 -4.91
C GLU A 89 -16.61 -3.47 -3.47
N SER A 90 -17.91 -3.73 -3.33
CA SER A 90 -18.51 -4.04 -2.03
C SER A 90 -18.04 -5.40 -1.52
N GLN A 91 -17.86 -6.36 -2.44
CA GLN A 91 -17.33 -7.69 -2.15
C GLN A 91 -15.83 -7.74 -2.44
N GLN A 92 -15.08 -8.45 -1.58
CA GLN A 92 -13.63 -8.52 -1.72
C GLN A 92 -13.23 -9.29 -2.98
N VAL A 93 -12.56 -8.58 -3.90
CA VAL A 93 -11.95 -9.19 -5.10
C VAL A 93 -10.70 -9.96 -4.69
N THR A 94 -10.46 -11.15 -5.24
CA THR A 94 -9.21 -11.88 -5.03
C THR A 94 -8.42 -11.99 -6.32
N LEU A 95 -7.17 -11.52 -6.31
CA LEU A 95 -6.20 -11.64 -7.40
C LEU A 95 -5.07 -12.58 -7.00
N ASN A 96 -4.77 -13.55 -7.85
CA ASN A 96 -3.61 -14.43 -7.68
C ASN A 96 -2.51 -13.97 -8.62
N ILE A 97 -1.40 -13.50 -8.06
CA ILE A 97 -0.32 -12.85 -8.80
C ILE A 97 0.95 -13.66 -8.58
N THR A 98 1.56 -14.10 -9.68
CA THR A 98 2.89 -14.72 -9.68
C THR A 98 3.90 -13.71 -10.19
N VAL A 99 4.96 -13.47 -9.42
CA VAL A 99 6.09 -12.60 -9.79
C VAL A 99 7.40 -13.35 -9.57
N LYS A 100 8.44 -13.02 -10.34
CA LYS A 100 9.75 -13.64 -10.14
C LYS A 100 10.48 -13.09 -8.91
N ASP A 101 10.35 -11.79 -8.70
CA ASP A 101 10.99 -11.04 -7.62
C ASP A 101 9.98 -10.12 -6.94
N LEU A 102 10.27 -9.70 -5.71
CA LEU A 102 9.44 -8.77 -4.95
C LEU A 102 10.32 -7.85 -4.12
N GLU A 103 10.39 -6.60 -4.53
CA GLU A 103 11.14 -5.55 -3.85
C GLU A 103 10.28 -4.70 -2.93
N ARG A 104 8.99 -4.51 -3.28
CA ARG A 104 8.11 -3.61 -2.53
C ARG A 104 6.64 -4.01 -2.57
N VAL A 105 5.99 -3.85 -1.42
CA VAL A 105 4.54 -3.85 -1.29
C VAL A 105 4.12 -2.56 -0.59
N GLU A 106 3.22 -1.80 -1.23
CA GLU A 106 2.53 -0.67 -0.64
C GLU A 106 1.04 -0.99 -0.59
N ALA A 107 0.46 -1.03 0.62
CA ALA A 107 -0.92 -1.44 0.84
C ALA A 107 -1.70 -0.38 1.64
N TYR A 108 -2.88 -0.04 1.14
CA TYR A 108 -3.77 1.00 1.68
C TYR A 108 -5.21 0.50 1.80
N GLY A 109 -6.08 1.29 2.45
CA GLY A 109 -7.50 0.99 2.58
C GLY A 109 -7.76 -0.31 3.34
N GLN A 110 -8.68 -1.12 2.83
CA GLN A 110 -9.04 -2.43 3.40
C GLN A 110 -8.35 -3.60 2.67
N SER A 111 -7.23 -3.31 1.99
CA SER A 111 -6.57 -4.30 1.15
C SER A 111 -5.90 -5.39 1.99
N VAL A 112 -5.82 -6.59 1.42
CA VAL A 112 -5.18 -7.74 2.07
C VAL A 112 -4.11 -8.31 1.15
N VAL A 113 -2.85 -8.28 1.57
CA VAL A 113 -1.74 -8.90 0.83
C VAL A 113 -1.28 -10.15 1.55
N VAL A 114 -1.23 -11.28 0.86
CA VAL A 114 -0.75 -12.54 1.43
C VAL A 114 0.26 -13.21 0.50
N THR A 115 1.32 -13.77 1.04
CA THR A 115 2.22 -14.66 0.27
C THR A 115 1.74 -16.11 0.39
N SER A 116 1.64 -16.82 -0.73
CA SER A 116 1.29 -18.25 -0.77
C SER A 116 2.48 -19.16 -0.48
N ASN A 117 3.69 -18.71 -0.78
CA ASN A 117 4.96 -19.38 -0.54
C ASN A 117 5.98 -18.44 0.13
N ASN A 118 7.21 -18.92 0.37
CA ASN A 118 8.30 -18.10 0.87
C ASN A 118 8.90 -17.27 -0.28
N PHE A 119 8.98 -15.96 -0.10
CA PHE A 119 9.71 -15.08 -1.01
C PHE A 119 11.19 -15.00 -0.61
N ASP A 120 12.08 -15.55 -1.43
CA ASP A 120 13.53 -15.40 -1.30
C ASP A 120 14.00 -14.21 -2.13
N VAL A 121 14.38 -13.11 -1.47
CA VAL A 121 14.61 -11.81 -2.10
C VAL A 121 15.80 -11.09 -1.46
N LYS A 122 16.49 -10.26 -2.23
CA LYS A 122 17.60 -9.46 -1.69
C LYS A 122 17.07 -8.37 -0.74
N ASN A 123 16.15 -7.56 -1.22
CA ASN A 123 15.59 -6.44 -0.48
C ASN A 123 14.08 -6.49 -0.55
N LEU A 124 13.40 -6.37 0.59
CA LEU A 124 11.95 -6.24 0.64
C LEU A 124 11.54 -5.01 1.45
N GLN A 125 10.62 -4.23 0.90
CA GLN A 125 10.06 -3.06 1.56
C GLN A 125 8.55 -3.23 1.70
N LEU A 126 8.03 -3.07 2.91
CA LEU A 126 6.61 -3.20 3.22
C LEU A 126 6.11 -1.88 3.79
N PHE A 127 5.14 -1.25 3.12
CA PHE A 127 4.51 -0.02 3.56
C PHE A 127 3.00 -0.25 3.70
N LEU A 128 2.51 -0.25 4.93
CA LEU A 128 1.12 -0.55 5.25
C LEU A 128 0.48 0.65 5.96
N TYR A 129 -0.66 1.09 5.45
CA TYR A 129 -1.38 2.26 5.94
C TYR A 129 -2.88 1.97 6.10
N GLN A 130 -3.60 2.86 6.78
CA GLN A 130 -5.03 2.76 7.01
C GLN A 130 -5.40 1.44 7.68
N SER A 131 -6.28 0.63 7.08
CA SER A 131 -6.72 -0.66 7.62
C SER A 131 -6.15 -1.84 6.83
N ALA A 132 -5.06 -1.64 6.09
CA ALA A 132 -4.48 -2.67 5.24
C ALA A 132 -3.92 -3.82 6.08
N THR A 133 -4.03 -5.05 5.58
CA THR A 133 -3.45 -6.24 6.25
C THR A 133 -2.44 -6.93 5.35
N ALA A 134 -1.23 -7.15 5.83
CA ALA A 134 -0.24 -7.98 5.16
C ALA A 134 0.09 -9.24 5.95
N LYS A 135 0.16 -10.39 5.27
CA LYS A 135 0.62 -11.67 5.80
C LYS A 135 1.75 -12.17 4.91
N ILE A 136 2.99 -11.88 5.28
CA ILE A 136 4.16 -12.08 4.44
C ILE A 136 5.07 -13.15 5.04
N LYS A 137 5.53 -14.07 4.19
CA LYS A 137 6.58 -15.06 4.49
C LYS A 137 7.75 -14.82 3.54
N THR A 138 8.92 -14.52 4.10
CA THR A 138 10.11 -14.15 3.30
C THR A 138 11.42 -14.59 3.92
N THR A 139 12.41 -14.85 3.08
CA THR A 139 13.83 -14.85 3.41
C THR A 139 14.45 -13.65 2.71
N ALA A 140 14.92 -12.67 3.48
CA ALA A 140 15.44 -11.41 2.94
C ALA A 140 16.88 -11.15 3.37
N THR A 141 17.68 -10.49 2.52
CA THR A 141 18.92 -9.88 3.04
C THR A 141 18.57 -8.63 3.84
N SER A 142 17.80 -7.70 3.26
CA SER A 142 17.34 -6.48 3.94
C SER A 142 15.82 -6.39 3.92
N LEU A 143 15.21 -6.18 5.09
CA LEU A 143 13.78 -5.98 5.25
C LEU A 143 13.48 -4.63 5.90
N TYR A 144 12.81 -3.73 5.17
CA TYR A 144 12.36 -2.45 5.69
C TYR A 144 10.83 -2.43 5.79
N THR A 145 10.29 -2.10 6.95
CA THR A 145 8.85 -2.15 7.19
C THR A 145 8.34 -0.88 7.84
N VAL A 146 7.24 -0.34 7.30
CA VAL A 146 6.47 0.76 7.87
C VAL A 146 5.03 0.30 8.06
N VAL A 147 4.52 0.36 9.28
CA VAL A 147 3.14 0.03 9.64
C VAL A 147 2.53 1.23 10.35
N LYS A 148 1.60 1.92 9.70
CA LYS A 148 0.95 3.10 10.27
C LYS A 148 -0.54 2.90 10.46
N GLU A 149 -1.13 3.78 11.27
CA GLU A 149 -2.57 3.82 11.55
C GLU A 149 -3.04 2.45 12.09
N ASP A 150 -4.11 1.88 11.52
CA ASP A 150 -4.71 0.62 11.93
C ASP A 150 -4.20 -0.59 11.12
N ALA A 151 -3.14 -0.41 10.33
CA ALA A 151 -2.65 -1.43 9.44
C ALA A 151 -2.03 -2.58 10.24
N VAL A 152 -2.22 -3.82 9.76
CA VAL A 152 -1.78 -5.04 10.46
C VAL A 152 -0.74 -5.78 9.65
N LEU A 153 0.38 -6.11 10.28
CA LEU A 153 1.42 -6.94 9.71
C LEU A 153 1.49 -8.29 10.44
N LYS A 154 1.48 -9.38 9.67
CA LYS A 154 1.91 -10.71 10.13
C LYS A 154 3.10 -11.13 9.30
N LEU A 155 4.24 -11.31 9.94
CA LEU A 155 5.52 -11.59 9.27
C LEU A 155 6.08 -12.93 9.75
N ASN A 156 6.57 -13.75 8.82
CA ASN A 156 7.26 -15.00 9.08
C ASN A 156 8.52 -15.11 8.22
N GLY A 157 9.47 -15.96 8.62
CA GLY A 157 10.68 -16.27 7.87
C GLY A 157 11.92 -15.61 8.47
N THR A 158 12.85 -15.14 7.64
CA THR A 158 14.14 -14.65 8.13
C THR A 158 14.62 -13.39 7.42
N ALA A 159 15.41 -12.58 8.11
CA ALA A 159 16.19 -11.50 7.50
C ALA A 159 17.63 -11.47 8.03
N MET A 160 18.56 -10.94 7.22
CA MET A 160 19.89 -10.59 7.74
C MET A 160 19.81 -9.27 8.50
N GLU A 161 19.17 -8.27 7.90
CA GLU A 161 18.93 -6.96 8.48
C GLU A 161 17.45 -6.63 8.39
N SER A 162 16.90 -6.10 9.49
CA SER A 162 15.51 -5.64 9.53
C SER A 162 15.38 -4.31 10.25
N THR A 163 14.70 -3.37 9.62
CA THR A 163 14.30 -2.09 10.23
C THR A 163 12.80 -1.98 10.18
N MET A 164 12.17 -1.68 11.32
CA MET A 164 10.73 -1.54 11.45
C MET A 164 10.34 -0.21 12.06
N ILE A 165 9.34 0.43 11.48
CA ILE A 165 8.68 1.61 12.02
C ILE A 165 7.20 1.29 12.18
N ALA A 166 6.67 1.36 13.39
CA ALA A 166 5.26 1.12 13.65
C ALA A 166 4.63 2.27 14.43
N SER A 167 3.43 2.73 14.06
CA SER A 167 2.62 3.59 14.92
C SER A 167 2.17 2.85 16.19
N ASN A 168 1.86 1.55 16.05
CA ASN A 168 1.42 0.70 17.14
C ASN A 168 1.97 -0.73 16.97
N MET A 169 2.91 -1.11 17.82
CA MET A 169 3.54 -2.44 17.77
C MET A 169 2.56 -3.60 17.99
N LYS A 170 1.39 -3.38 18.60
CA LYS A 170 0.35 -4.42 18.75
C LYS A 170 -0.20 -4.91 17.40
N ASN A 171 -0.09 -4.08 16.36
CA ASN A 171 -0.53 -4.43 15.02
C ASN A 171 0.51 -5.25 14.25
N VAL A 172 1.70 -5.44 14.81
CA VAL A 172 2.76 -6.27 14.23
C VAL A 172 2.82 -7.61 14.95
N LYS A 173 2.73 -8.69 14.18
CA LYS A 173 2.82 -10.08 14.66
C LYS A 173 3.99 -10.77 13.97
N LEU A 174 5.07 -10.97 14.72
CA LEU A 174 6.33 -11.53 14.20
C LEU A 174 6.41 -13.06 14.23
N GLY A 175 5.27 -13.78 14.23
CA GLY A 175 5.16 -15.24 14.08
C GLY A 175 6.43 -16.04 14.39
N ASP A 176 6.93 -16.75 13.38
CA ASP A 176 8.25 -17.41 13.38
C ASP A 176 9.29 -16.56 12.61
N PHE A 177 9.22 -15.23 12.72
CA PHE A 177 10.18 -14.33 12.08
C PHE A 177 11.42 -14.12 12.94
N ALA A 178 12.60 -14.23 12.33
CA ALA A 178 13.88 -13.94 12.98
C ALA A 178 14.76 -13.03 12.10
N SER A 179 15.49 -12.11 12.72
CA SER A 179 16.50 -11.30 12.02
C SER A 179 17.85 -11.41 12.72
N ARG A 180 18.95 -11.42 11.96
CA ARG A 180 20.30 -11.38 12.57
C ARG A 180 20.60 -10.02 13.20
N LYS A 181 20.20 -8.94 12.54
CA LYS A 181 20.23 -7.57 13.06
C LYS A 181 18.83 -6.97 12.95
N SER A 182 18.32 -6.39 14.02
CA SER A 182 17.00 -5.74 14.03
C SER A 182 17.03 -4.39 14.72
N GLU A 183 16.35 -3.42 14.11
CA GLU A 183 16.05 -2.11 14.67
C GLU A 183 14.53 -1.89 14.58
N SER A 184 13.93 -1.31 15.62
CA SER A 184 12.49 -1.06 15.67
C SER A 184 12.21 0.26 16.36
N PHE A 185 11.34 1.06 15.75
CA PHE A 185 11.02 2.41 16.17
C PHE A 185 9.51 2.60 16.26
N ILE A 186 9.07 3.39 17.25
CA ILE A 186 7.70 3.89 17.30
C ILE A 186 7.63 5.19 16.48
N ALA A 187 6.64 5.30 15.59
CA ALA A 187 6.55 6.40 14.64
C ALA A 187 6.51 7.79 15.32
N ASP A 188 5.83 7.90 16.46
CA ASP A 188 5.71 9.16 17.21
C ASP A 188 7.04 9.61 17.85
N ASP A 189 7.88 8.65 18.25
CA ASP A 189 9.20 8.92 18.82
C ASP A 189 10.15 9.52 17.77
N ILE A 190 10.07 9.03 16.52
CA ILE A 190 10.86 9.57 15.40
C ILE A 190 10.45 11.02 15.10
N ILE A 191 9.14 11.29 15.04
CA ILE A 191 8.61 12.65 14.77
C ILE A 191 9.04 13.62 15.88
N THR A 192 9.07 13.15 17.13
CA THR A 192 9.50 13.96 18.28
C THR A 192 11.01 14.25 18.25
N ALA A 193 11.82 13.25 17.90
CA ALA A 193 13.26 13.42 17.72
C ALA A 193 13.59 14.43 16.61
N ASP A 194 12.94 14.33 15.45
CA ASP A 194 13.14 15.26 14.33
C ASP A 194 12.75 16.69 14.68
N ARG A 195 11.61 16.88 15.38
CA ARG A 195 11.21 18.21 15.87
C ARG A 195 12.23 18.79 16.82
N THR A 196 12.76 17.98 17.73
CA THR A 196 13.75 18.42 18.72
C THR A 196 15.07 18.81 18.03
N ALA A 197 15.53 18.02 17.06
CA ALA A 197 16.71 18.32 16.27
C ALA A 197 16.54 19.63 15.46
N MET A 198 15.37 19.85 14.84
CA MET A 198 15.07 21.10 14.14
C MET A 198 15.04 22.31 15.07
N THR A 199 14.56 22.16 16.31
CA THR A 199 14.57 23.25 17.30
C THR A 199 15.97 23.57 17.84
N LEU A 200 16.86 22.58 17.93
CA LEU A 200 18.23 22.75 18.40
C LEU A 200 19.17 23.32 17.32
N ALA A 201 18.81 23.18 16.04
CA ALA A 201 19.58 23.68 14.90
C ALA A 201 19.27 25.14 14.51
N LYS A 202 18.49 25.86 15.31
CA LYS A 202 18.07 27.25 15.08
C LYS A 202 18.60 28.18 16.16
#